data_AF-A0AAN4TCL7-F1
#
_entry.id   AF-A0AAN4TCL7-F1
#
_cell.length_a   1.000
_cell.length_b   1.000
_cell.length_c   1.000
_cell.angle_alpha   90.00
_cell.angle_beta   90.00
_cell.angle_gamma   90.00
#
_symmetry.space_group_name_H-M   'P 1'
#
loop_
_entity.id
_entity.type
_entity.pdbx_description
1 polymer ?
#
loop_
_entity_poly.entity_id
_entity_poly.type
_entity_poly.pdbx_seq_one_letter_code
_entity_poly.pdbx_strand_id
1 'polypeptide(L)'
;MQRNQPFRCWHALRLSYKPRVRCYSSVDNSHSPPPWRPGSVLDEWVEREIRPISLRQLTFFGRTLTESRLISSANYVRTELPTRIAHRLRDIQKLPYVVVANPHLSLVYELYYKAFERFRVIPEIKTLEDNERFCDILRKTLKEHLVVIPKLAMGVLECRDLVAPGVMDQFMNTLLRSRISRRVIAEQHLALTETFSSPWHFPGSQDRTDMNADFVGEVFLKCNAKEVIERCGKLAQDMMRQSSGTDKIPEILVQGHLEATFPYILSHLEYIIGELLRNSIQAVIEKYRESSEKPPPIEVLICEAPQHVIMRVSDQGGGYPVKLCHIYGPSTKAL
;
A
#
# COMPACT_ATOMS: atom_id res chain seq x y z
N MET A 1 28.41 51.17 -40.95
CA MET A 1 27.11 51.88 -40.88
C MET A 1 26.24 51.43 -42.04
N GLN A 2 25.06 50.92 -41.70
CA GLN A 2 23.78 50.96 -42.44
C GLN A 2 23.74 50.58 -43.93
N ARG A 3 23.06 49.47 -44.21
CA ARG A 3 22.07 49.40 -45.29
C ARG A 3 20.74 48.97 -44.68
N ASN A 4 19.74 49.84 -44.81
CA ASN A 4 18.33 49.49 -44.64
C ASN A 4 17.55 50.27 -45.69
N GLN A 5 16.78 49.57 -46.51
CA GLN A 5 15.84 50.13 -47.47
C GLN A 5 14.65 49.16 -47.68
N PRO A 6 13.48 49.67 -48.10
CA PRO A 6 12.23 49.44 -47.36
C PRO A 6 11.06 48.97 -48.24
N PHE A 7 9.87 48.87 -47.60
CA PHE A 7 8.50 48.76 -48.17
C PHE A 7 8.12 47.35 -48.68
N ARG A 8 6.92 46.79 -48.49
CA ARG A 8 5.56 47.36 -48.37
C ARG A 8 4.57 46.25 -47.92
N CYS A 9 3.45 46.68 -47.33
CA CYS A 9 2.11 46.05 -47.25
C CYS A 9 1.91 44.54 -47.48
N TRP A 10 1.25 43.89 -46.53
CA TRP A 10 0.47 42.67 -46.76
C TRP A 10 -1.00 42.87 -46.41
N HIS A 11 -1.84 42.51 -47.37
CA HIS A 11 -3.28 42.36 -47.24
C HIS A 11 -3.64 41.13 -46.39
N ALA A 12 -4.75 41.28 -45.68
CA ALA A 12 -5.70 40.30 -45.15
C ALA A 12 -5.46 38.80 -45.38
N LEU A 13 -5.70 38.02 -44.32
CA LEU A 13 -6.48 36.77 -44.39
C LEU A 13 -7.05 36.42 -43.00
N ARG A 14 -8.36 36.57 -42.86
CA ARG A 14 -9.16 35.97 -41.77
C ARG A 14 -9.05 34.45 -41.93
N LEU A 15 -8.35 33.78 -41.02
CA LEU A 15 -8.37 32.33 -40.91
C LEU A 15 -9.44 31.90 -39.90
N SER A 16 -10.51 31.34 -40.46
CA SER A 16 -11.55 30.59 -39.77
C SER A 16 -10.94 29.52 -38.86
N TYR A 17 -11.17 29.65 -37.55
CA TYR A 17 -10.85 28.63 -36.56
C TYR A 17 -11.75 27.41 -36.79
N LYS A 18 -11.26 26.38 -37.48
CA LYS A 18 -11.88 25.05 -37.47
C LYS A 18 -11.35 24.29 -36.24
N PRO A 19 -12.20 23.68 -35.40
CA PRO A 19 -11.72 22.84 -34.32
C PRO A 19 -11.04 21.61 -34.94
N ARG A 20 -9.78 21.37 -34.56
CA ARG A 20 -9.03 20.17 -34.92
C ARG A 20 -9.74 18.97 -34.29
N VAL A 21 -10.46 18.21 -35.11
CA VAL A 21 -10.90 16.85 -34.75
C VAL A 21 -9.63 16.02 -34.57
N ARG A 22 -9.34 15.64 -33.32
CA ARG A 22 -8.24 14.73 -32.98
C ARG A 22 -8.67 13.34 -33.46
N CYS A 23 -8.09 12.86 -34.57
CA CYS A 23 -8.20 11.47 -34.96
C CYS A 23 -7.56 10.61 -33.86
N TYR A 24 -8.38 9.88 -33.12
CA TYR A 24 -7.91 8.79 -32.28
C TYR A 24 -7.42 7.68 -33.20
N SER A 25 -6.15 7.33 -33.07
CA SER A 25 -5.59 6.10 -33.62
C SER A 25 -6.41 4.93 -33.09
N SER A 26 -7.04 4.19 -34.00
CA SER A 26 -7.79 2.97 -33.74
C SER A 26 -6.86 1.87 -33.23
N VAL A 27 -6.68 1.82 -31.91
CA VAL A 27 -6.28 0.60 -31.22
C VAL A 27 -7.59 -0.04 -30.78
N ASP A 28 -7.89 -1.18 -31.37
CA ASP A 28 -9.06 -2.00 -31.08
C ASP A 28 -8.96 -2.53 -29.64
N ASN A 29 -9.45 -1.75 -28.70
CA ASN A 29 -9.64 -2.15 -27.32
C ASN A 29 -11.15 -2.08 -27.07
N SER A 30 -11.83 -3.20 -27.29
CA SER A 30 -13.25 -3.34 -27.01
C SER A 30 -13.54 -2.92 -25.56
N HIS A 31 -14.06 -1.71 -25.38
CA HIS A 31 -14.61 -1.23 -24.12
C HIS A 31 -15.93 -1.96 -23.86
N SER A 32 -15.82 -3.24 -23.51
CA SER A 32 -16.96 -3.98 -22.98
C SER A 32 -17.18 -3.53 -21.53
N PRO A 33 -18.41 -3.13 -21.15
CA PRO A 33 -18.73 -3.00 -19.74
C PRO A 33 -18.45 -4.36 -19.06
N PRO A 34 -18.04 -4.36 -17.78
CA PRO A 34 -17.80 -5.61 -17.08
C PRO A 34 -19.04 -6.51 -17.21
N PRO A 35 -18.87 -7.81 -17.50
CA PRO A 35 -19.99 -8.70 -17.75
C PRO A 35 -20.96 -8.66 -16.56
N TRP A 36 -22.27 -8.53 -16.85
CA TRP A 36 -23.30 -8.58 -15.82
C TRP A 36 -23.32 -9.98 -15.20
N ARG A 37 -23.12 -10.08 -13.88
CA ARG A 37 -23.06 -11.35 -13.14
C ARG A 37 -24.18 -11.40 -12.08
N PRO A 38 -24.75 -12.58 -11.81
CA PRO A 38 -25.86 -12.69 -10.85
C PRO A 38 -25.46 -12.17 -9.47
N GLY A 39 -26.16 -11.12 -8.99
CA GLY A 39 -25.85 -10.47 -7.72
C GLY A 39 -26.12 -11.34 -6.48
N SER A 40 -27.01 -12.34 -6.60
CA SER A 40 -27.52 -13.14 -5.47
C SER A 40 -26.41 -13.80 -4.64
N VAL A 41 -25.40 -14.33 -5.32
CA VAL A 41 -24.25 -14.96 -4.66
C VAL A 41 -23.41 -13.92 -3.92
N LEU A 42 -23.20 -12.75 -4.50
CA LEU A 42 -22.41 -11.71 -3.85
C LEU A 42 -23.15 -11.15 -2.63
N ASP A 43 -24.48 -10.98 -2.73
CA ASP A 43 -25.34 -10.49 -1.65
C ASP A 43 -25.20 -11.34 -0.38
N GLU A 44 -25.25 -12.68 -0.50
CA GLU A 44 -25.08 -13.61 0.64
C GLU A 44 -23.73 -13.44 1.38
N TRP A 45 -22.66 -13.06 0.68
CA TRP A 45 -21.35 -12.84 1.28
C TRP A 45 -21.18 -11.44 1.86
N VAL A 46 -21.91 -10.46 1.32
CA VAL A 46 -21.93 -9.08 1.84
C VAL A 46 -22.72 -9.01 3.15
N GLU A 47 -23.73 -9.84 3.35
CA GLU A 47 -24.49 -9.93 4.61
C GLU A 47 -23.66 -10.47 5.78
N ARG A 48 -22.54 -11.15 5.51
CA ARG A 48 -21.66 -11.69 6.55
C ARG A 48 -20.86 -10.60 7.23
N GLU A 49 -20.79 -10.66 8.55
CA GLU A 49 -19.96 -9.77 9.34
C GLU A 49 -18.47 -10.10 9.19
N ILE A 50 -17.64 -9.05 9.11
CA ILE A 50 -16.20 -9.18 9.09
C ILE A 50 -15.71 -9.37 10.53
N ARG A 51 -14.96 -10.44 10.81
CA ARG A 51 -14.36 -10.63 12.13
C ARG A 51 -12.99 -9.93 12.19
N PRO A 52 -12.80 -8.90 13.04
CA PRO A 52 -11.51 -8.25 13.18
C PRO A 52 -10.53 -9.14 13.96
N ILE A 53 -9.25 -9.02 13.64
CA ILE A 53 -8.15 -9.64 14.39
C ILE A 53 -7.30 -8.54 15.02
N SER A 54 -7.00 -8.71 16.30
CA SER A 54 -6.05 -7.89 17.04
C SER A 54 -4.62 -8.43 16.91
N LEU A 55 -3.64 -7.54 17.02
CA LEU A 55 -2.23 -7.92 17.07
C LEU A 55 -1.95 -8.91 18.22
N ARG A 56 -2.63 -8.75 19.36
CA ARG A 56 -2.54 -9.67 20.50
C ARG A 56 -2.98 -11.08 20.15
N GLN A 57 -4.04 -11.22 19.35
CA GLN A 57 -4.47 -12.54 18.88
C GLN A 57 -3.43 -13.16 17.95
N LEU A 58 -2.83 -12.38 17.04
CA LEU A 58 -1.78 -12.85 16.15
C LEU A 58 -0.55 -13.37 16.91
N THR A 59 -0.08 -12.62 17.91
CA THR A 59 1.09 -12.99 18.71
C THR A 59 0.84 -14.20 19.58
N PHE A 60 -0.34 -14.32 20.20
CA PHE A 60 -0.66 -15.45 21.05
C PHE A 60 -0.84 -16.74 20.24
N PHE A 61 -1.46 -16.63 19.06
CA PHE A 61 -1.79 -17.78 18.22
C PHE A 61 -0.56 -18.57 17.77
N GLY A 62 0.51 -17.88 17.32
CA GLY A 62 1.68 -18.58 16.80
C GLY A 62 2.72 -19.01 17.85
N ARG A 63 2.59 -18.63 19.14
CA ARG A 63 3.48 -19.13 20.21
C ARG A 63 3.34 -20.63 20.46
N THR A 64 2.16 -21.18 20.20
CA THR A 64 1.83 -22.60 20.40
C THR A 64 1.17 -23.11 19.11
N LEU A 65 1.99 -23.28 18.08
CA LEU A 65 1.55 -23.69 16.76
C LEU A 65 1.46 -25.23 16.67
N THR A 66 0.23 -25.73 16.67
CA THR A 66 -0.11 -27.14 16.45
C THR A 66 -0.76 -27.32 15.08
N GLU A 67 -0.79 -28.54 14.55
CA GLU A 67 -1.49 -28.85 13.30
C GLU A 67 -2.96 -28.40 13.33
N SER A 68 -3.67 -28.71 14.41
CA SER A 68 -5.07 -28.31 14.61
C SER A 68 -5.27 -26.79 14.57
N ARG A 69 -4.31 -26.03 15.11
CA ARG A 69 -4.33 -24.57 15.06
C ARG A 69 -3.99 -24.06 13.67
N LEU A 70 -3.02 -24.65 12.98
CA LEU A 70 -2.70 -24.28 11.60
C LEU A 70 -3.92 -24.45 10.69
N ILE A 71 -4.62 -25.58 10.79
CA ILE A 71 -5.87 -25.85 10.06
C ILE A 71 -6.99 -24.87 10.45
N SER A 72 -7.12 -24.54 11.74
CA SER A 72 -8.08 -23.53 12.19
C SER A 72 -7.76 -22.14 11.63
N SER A 73 -6.48 -21.78 11.52
CA SER A 73 -6.03 -20.54 10.87
C SER A 73 -6.38 -20.53 9.39
N ALA A 74 -6.11 -21.65 8.70
CA ALA A 74 -6.44 -21.82 7.29
C ALA A 74 -7.93 -21.59 7.02
N ASN A 75 -8.80 -22.20 7.83
CA ASN A 75 -10.25 -22.04 7.72
C ASN A 75 -10.74 -20.63 8.09
N TYR A 76 -10.08 -19.96 9.04
CA TYR A 76 -10.32 -18.54 9.30
C TYR A 76 -10.02 -17.70 8.04
N VAL A 77 -8.84 -17.86 7.42
CA VAL A 77 -8.47 -17.12 6.20
C VAL A 77 -9.42 -17.45 5.04
N ARG A 78 -9.76 -18.73 4.86
CA ARG A 78 -10.68 -19.24 3.83
C ARG A 78 -12.05 -18.56 3.90
N THR A 79 -12.56 -18.28 5.10
CA THR A 79 -13.88 -17.65 5.28
C THR A 79 -13.81 -16.13 5.25
N GLU A 80 -12.74 -15.53 5.77
CA GLU A 80 -12.61 -14.08 5.90
C GLU A 80 -12.21 -13.37 4.61
N LEU A 81 -11.30 -13.95 3.82
CA LEU A 81 -10.87 -13.33 2.55
C LEU A 81 -12.03 -13.08 1.58
N PRO A 82 -12.85 -14.09 1.20
CA PRO A 82 -13.97 -13.86 0.29
C PRO A 82 -15.01 -12.89 0.88
N THR A 83 -15.30 -12.95 2.18
CA THR A 83 -16.18 -11.99 2.86
C THR A 83 -15.67 -10.55 2.71
N ARG A 84 -14.40 -10.30 3.05
CA ARG A 84 -13.79 -8.97 2.94
C ARG A 84 -13.68 -8.48 1.49
N ILE A 85 -13.47 -9.38 0.54
CA ILE A 85 -13.48 -9.04 -0.90
C ILE A 85 -14.90 -8.68 -1.35
N ALA A 86 -15.92 -9.41 -0.92
CA ALA A 86 -17.32 -9.17 -1.28
C ALA A 86 -17.78 -7.76 -0.86
N HIS A 87 -17.46 -7.35 0.36
CA HIS A 87 -17.69 -5.98 0.84
C HIS A 87 -17.04 -4.92 -0.07
N ARG A 88 -15.81 -5.15 -0.52
CA ARG A 88 -15.12 -4.23 -1.44
C ARG A 88 -15.70 -4.24 -2.85
N LEU A 89 -16.16 -5.39 -3.35
CA LEU A 89 -16.86 -5.47 -4.63
C LEU A 89 -18.16 -4.66 -4.58
N ARG A 90 -18.92 -4.75 -3.48
CA ARG A 90 -20.13 -3.95 -3.28
C ARG A 90 -19.82 -2.45 -3.19
N ASP A 91 -18.73 -2.07 -2.55
CA ASP A 91 -18.30 -0.66 -2.50
C ASP A 91 -17.98 -0.11 -3.89
N ILE A 92 -17.31 -0.90 -4.74
CA ILE A 92 -17.04 -0.51 -6.14
C ILE A 92 -18.35 -0.41 -6.94
N GLN A 93 -19.28 -1.35 -6.76
CA GLN A 93 -20.58 -1.35 -7.46
C GLN A 93 -21.48 -0.17 -7.08
N LYS A 94 -21.27 0.44 -5.91
CA LYS A 94 -22.01 1.63 -5.46
C LYS A 94 -21.50 2.93 -6.06
N LEU A 95 -20.34 2.93 -6.72
CA LEU A 95 -19.80 4.13 -7.36
C LEU A 95 -20.62 4.51 -8.60
N PRO A 96 -20.64 5.80 -8.98
CA PRO A 96 -21.29 6.24 -10.21
C PRO A 96 -20.75 5.47 -11.42
N TYR A 97 -21.64 5.14 -12.36
CA TYR A 97 -21.28 4.33 -13.55
C TYR A 97 -20.06 4.90 -14.31
N VAL A 98 -19.96 6.22 -14.44
CA VAL A 98 -18.83 6.89 -15.11
C VAL A 98 -17.48 6.57 -14.47
N VAL A 99 -17.45 6.35 -13.15
CA VAL A 99 -16.25 5.98 -12.40
C VAL A 99 -15.94 4.50 -12.61
N VAL A 100 -16.95 3.62 -12.51
CA VAL A 100 -16.77 2.17 -12.68
C VAL A 100 -16.37 1.81 -14.12
N ALA A 101 -16.84 2.58 -15.11
CA ALA A 101 -16.48 2.43 -16.51
C ALA A 101 -15.01 2.79 -16.82
N ASN A 102 -14.29 3.42 -15.89
CA ASN A 102 -12.87 3.71 -16.05
C ASN A 102 -12.07 2.39 -16.24
N PRO A 103 -11.19 2.29 -17.26
CA PRO A 103 -10.45 1.05 -17.54
C PRO A 103 -9.60 0.56 -16.37
N HIS A 104 -9.04 1.47 -15.57
CA HIS A 104 -8.22 1.10 -14.41
C HIS A 104 -9.06 0.57 -13.24
N LEU A 105 -10.20 1.21 -12.95
CA LEU A 105 -11.11 0.75 -11.89
C LEU A 105 -11.83 -0.55 -12.28
N SER A 106 -12.21 -0.68 -13.55
CA SER A 106 -12.74 -1.93 -14.10
C SER A 106 -11.75 -3.09 -13.96
N LEU A 107 -10.46 -2.87 -14.26
CA LEU A 107 -9.43 -3.89 -14.03
C LEU A 107 -9.29 -4.27 -12.55
N VAL A 108 -9.31 -3.29 -11.64
CA VAL A 108 -9.27 -3.55 -10.19
C VAL A 108 -10.48 -4.37 -9.75
N TYR A 109 -11.67 -4.04 -10.25
CA TYR A 109 -12.89 -4.79 -10.02
C TYR A 109 -12.77 -6.25 -10.48
N GLU A 110 -12.34 -6.49 -11.72
CA GLU A 110 -12.18 -7.84 -12.28
C GLU A 110 -11.14 -8.66 -11.49
N LEU A 111 -10.03 -8.05 -11.08
CA LEU A 111 -9.04 -8.72 -10.22
C LEU A 111 -9.62 -9.13 -8.86
N TYR A 112 -10.50 -8.31 -8.28
CA TYR A 112 -11.15 -8.63 -7.01
C TYR A 112 -12.22 -9.68 -7.20
N TYR A 113 -12.99 -9.60 -8.28
CA TYR A 113 -14.04 -10.55 -8.61
C TYR A 113 -13.45 -11.95 -8.87
N LYS A 114 -12.37 -12.03 -9.66
CA LYS A 114 -11.63 -13.27 -9.90
C LYS A 114 -11.13 -13.89 -8.59
N ALA A 115 -10.63 -13.08 -7.67
CA ALA A 115 -10.18 -13.57 -6.37
C ALA A 115 -11.36 -14.04 -5.50
N PHE A 116 -12.49 -13.33 -5.51
CA PHE A 116 -13.71 -13.73 -4.82
C PHE A 116 -14.21 -15.10 -5.29
N GLU A 117 -14.37 -15.29 -6.61
CA GLU A 117 -14.78 -16.58 -7.19
C GLU A 117 -13.79 -17.70 -6.86
N ARG A 118 -12.48 -17.39 -6.88
CA ARG A 118 -11.46 -18.37 -6.51
C ARG A 118 -11.57 -18.80 -5.05
N PHE A 119 -11.77 -17.86 -4.12
CA PHE A 119 -11.79 -18.18 -2.70
C PHE A 119 -13.11 -18.79 -2.22
N ARG A 120 -14.25 -18.37 -2.78
CA ARG A 120 -15.57 -18.80 -2.31
C ARG A 120 -15.86 -20.29 -2.54
N VAL A 121 -15.21 -20.91 -3.52
CA VAL A 121 -15.39 -22.32 -3.88
C VAL A 121 -14.43 -23.26 -3.13
N ILE A 122 -13.51 -22.71 -2.32
CA ILE A 122 -12.52 -23.53 -1.61
C ILE A 122 -13.23 -24.33 -0.51
N PRO A 123 -13.14 -25.68 -0.53
CA PRO A 123 -13.75 -26.52 0.47
C PRO A 123 -13.10 -26.32 1.84
N GLU A 124 -13.73 -26.85 2.88
CA GLU A 124 -13.15 -26.85 4.22
C GLU A 124 -11.80 -27.56 4.23
N ILE A 125 -10.79 -26.89 4.79
CA ILE A 125 -9.42 -27.41 4.88
C ILE A 125 -9.38 -28.36 6.06
N LYS A 126 -9.04 -29.63 5.83
CA LYS A 126 -9.02 -30.67 6.88
C LYS A 126 -7.65 -31.29 7.08
N THR A 127 -6.80 -31.26 6.07
CA THR A 127 -5.46 -31.86 6.13
C THR A 127 -4.37 -30.84 5.83
N LEU A 128 -3.12 -31.23 6.09
CA LEU A 128 -1.96 -30.41 5.75
C LEU A 128 -1.77 -30.27 4.23
N GLU A 129 -2.11 -31.28 3.44
CA GLU A 129 -2.05 -31.22 1.97
C GLU A 129 -3.08 -30.23 1.42
N ASP A 130 -4.28 -30.18 2.01
CA ASP A 130 -5.27 -29.15 1.67
C ASP A 130 -4.76 -27.75 2.00
N ASN A 131 -4.06 -27.61 3.14
CA ASN A 131 -3.44 -26.36 3.56
C ASN A 131 -2.35 -25.91 2.58
N GLU A 132 -1.49 -26.81 2.12
CA GLU A 132 -0.45 -26.50 1.12
C GLU A 132 -1.06 -25.99 -0.19
N ARG A 133 -2.08 -26.67 -0.71
CA ARG A 133 -2.81 -26.24 -1.91
C ARG A 133 -3.46 -24.87 -1.70
N PHE A 134 -4.00 -24.61 -0.51
CA PHE A 134 -4.57 -23.32 -0.16
C PHE A 134 -3.50 -22.22 -0.11
N CYS A 135 -2.33 -22.49 0.47
CA CYS A 135 -1.20 -21.58 0.48
C CYS A 135 -0.74 -21.20 -0.94
N ASP A 136 -0.72 -22.14 -1.88
CA ASP A 136 -0.39 -21.84 -3.27
C ASP A 136 -1.40 -20.90 -3.94
N ILE A 137 -2.69 -21.08 -3.64
CA ILE A 137 -3.75 -20.17 -4.07
C ILE A 137 -3.54 -18.77 -3.47
N LEU A 138 -3.19 -18.67 -2.19
CA LEU A 138 -2.89 -17.40 -1.52
C LEU A 138 -1.71 -16.69 -2.18
N ARG A 139 -0.57 -17.37 -2.34
CA ARG A 139 0.65 -16.81 -2.99
C ARG A 139 0.35 -16.32 -4.39
N LYS A 140 -0.35 -17.11 -5.20
CA LYS A 140 -0.76 -16.73 -6.56
C LYS A 140 -1.63 -15.47 -6.55
N THR A 141 -2.60 -15.40 -5.64
CA THR A 141 -3.53 -14.27 -5.57
C THR A 141 -2.84 -12.99 -5.10
N LEU A 142 -1.97 -13.08 -4.08
CA LEU A 142 -1.15 -11.95 -3.63
C LEU A 142 -0.27 -11.39 -4.77
N LYS A 143 0.33 -12.27 -5.57
CA LYS A 143 1.13 -11.90 -6.75
C LYS A 143 0.30 -11.24 -7.84
N GLU A 144 -0.85 -11.82 -8.21
CA GLU A 144 -1.77 -11.22 -9.20
C GLU A 144 -2.23 -9.82 -8.78
N HIS A 145 -2.40 -9.58 -7.48
CA HIS A 145 -2.88 -8.30 -6.96
C HIS A 145 -1.80 -7.22 -6.79
N LEU A 146 -0.52 -7.47 -7.06
CA LEU A 146 0.55 -6.46 -6.90
C LEU A 146 0.27 -5.16 -7.70
N VAL A 147 -0.36 -5.28 -8.87
CA VAL A 147 -0.65 -4.15 -9.77
C VAL A 147 -1.83 -3.27 -9.34
N VAL A 148 -2.57 -3.64 -8.31
CA VAL A 148 -3.83 -2.96 -7.95
C VAL A 148 -3.61 -1.53 -7.44
N ILE A 149 -2.59 -1.26 -6.61
CA ILE A 149 -2.36 0.08 -6.06
C ILE A 149 -2.10 1.12 -7.17
N PRO A 150 -1.14 0.90 -8.10
CA PRO A 150 -0.90 1.87 -9.15
C PRO A 150 -2.11 2.04 -10.08
N LYS A 151 -2.84 0.96 -10.40
CA LYS A 151 -4.07 1.05 -11.21
C LYS A 151 -5.18 1.80 -10.48
N LEU A 152 -5.37 1.53 -9.20
CA LEU A 152 -6.34 2.25 -8.37
C LEU A 152 -6.01 3.75 -8.32
N ALA A 153 -4.75 4.11 -8.11
CA ALA A 153 -4.31 5.51 -8.11
C ALA A 153 -4.62 6.19 -9.46
N MET A 154 -4.25 5.57 -10.59
CA MET A 154 -4.55 6.12 -11.91
C MET A 154 -6.05 6.31 -12.14
N GLY A 155 -6.88 5.32 -11.79
CA GLY A 155 -8.33 5.41 -11.96
C GLY A 155 -8.98 6.49 -11.08
N VAL A 156 -8.50 6.64 -9.84
CA VAL A 156 -8.93 7.71 -8.92
C VAL A 156 -8.58 9.09 -9.46
N LEU A 157 -7.39 9.25 -10.05
CA LEU A 157 -6.94 10.52 -10.63
C LEU A 157 -7.73 10.91 -11.86
N GLU A 158 -7.96 9.97 -12.78
CA GLU A 158 -8.76 10.21 -13.98
C GLU A 158 -10.23 10.52 -13.68
N CYS A 159 -10.75 10.03 -12.55
CA CYS A 159 -12.12 10.27 -12.13
C CYS A 159 -12.28 11.41 -11.13
N ARG A 160 -11.20 12.15 -10.80
CA ARG A 160 -11.19 13.16 -9.74
C ARG A 160 -12.22 14.26 -9.97
N ASP A 161 -12.38 14.72 -11.21
CA ASP A 161 -13.29 15.82 -11.56
C ASP A 161 -14.74 15.36 -11.80
N LEU A 162 -14.98 14.05 -11.76
CA LEU A 162 -16.29 13.45 -12.06
C LEU A 162 -17.14 13.22 -10.81
N VAL A 163 -16.53 13.27 -9.63
CA VAL A 163 -17.17 13.06 -8.33
C VAL A 163 -16.71 14.07 -7.30
N ALA A 164 -17.50 14.27 -6.25
CA ALA A 164 -17.11 15.14 -5.15
C ALA A 164 -15.78 14.67 -4.52
N PRO A 165 -14.84 15.59 -4.20
CA PRO A 165 -13.48 15.24 -3.75
C PRO A 165 -13.43 14.24 -2.58
N GLY A 166 -14.36 14.35 -1.62
CA GLY A 166 -14.40 13.47 -0.45
C GLY A 166 -14.81 12.02 -0.74
N VAL A 167 -15.58 11.77 -1.80
CA VAL A 167 -16.08 10.42 -2.12
C VAL A 167 -14.94 9.53 -2.59
N MET A 168 -14.11 10.03 -3.50
CA MET A 168 -13.03 9.25 -4.09
C MET A 168 -11.90 8.99 -3.07
N ASP A 169 -11.60 9.98 -2.22
CA ASP A 169 -10.64 9.83 -1.15
C ASP A 169 -11.12 8.80 -0.10
N GLN A 170 -12.41 8.85 0.30
CA GLN A 170 -12.99 7.85 1.21
C GLN A 170 -12.98 6.45 0.61
N PHE A 171 -13.32 6.33 -0.68
CA PHE A 171 -13.29 5.06 -1.41
C PHE A 171 -11.88 4.47 -1.45
N MET A 172 -10.88 5.26 -1.85
CA MET A 172 -9.50 4.80 -1.91
C MET A 172 -8.97 4.41 -0.53
N ASN A 173 -9.23 5.20 0.51
CA ASN A 173 -8.85 4.88 1.88
C ASN A 173 -9.48 3.57 2.38
N THR A 174 -10.75 3.34 2.04
CA THR A 174 -11.47 2.10 2.39
C THR A 174 -10.87 0.89 1.68
N LEU A 175 -10.58 1.00 0.37
CA LEU A 175 -9.95 -0.05 -0.40
C LEU A 175 -8.53 -0.37 0.07
N LEU A 176 -7.70 0.65 0.31
CA LEU A 176 -6.34 0.49 0.79
C LEU A 176 -6.31 -0.18 2.17
N ARG A 177 -7.12 0.30 3.13
CA ARG A 177 -7.25 -0.34 4.45
C ARG A 177 -7.68 -1.79 4.36
N SER A 178 -8.68 -2.07 3.53
CA SER A 178 -9.16 -3.44 3.32
C SER A 178 -8.14 -4.34 2.65
N ARG A 179 -7.34 -3.80 1.73
CA ARG A 179 -6.24 -4.52 1.08
C ARG A 179 -5.13 -4.85 2.06
N ILE A 180 -4.68 -3.87 2.87
CA ILE A 180 -3.69 -4.11 3.93
C ILE A 180 -4.19 -5.24 4.84
N SER A 181 -5.44 -5.15 5.30
CA SER A 181 -6.00 -6.17 6.21
C SER A 181 -6.09 -7.57 5.59
N ARG A 182 -6.49 -7.70 4.32
CA ARG A 182 -6.50 -8.98 3.61
C ARG A 182 -5.09 -9.55 3.43
N ARG A 183 -4.13 -8.68 3.11
CA ARG A 183 -2.73 -9.06 2.91
C ARG A 183 -2.09 -9.56 4.22
N VAL A 184 -2.29 -8.84 5.32
CA VAL A 184 -1.84 -9.27 6.67
C VAL A 184 -2.34 -10.66 7.04
N ILE A 185 -3.64 -10.93 6.83
CA ILE A 185 -4.22 -12.23 7.21
C ILE A 185 -3.67 -13.35 6.32
N ALA A 186 -3.51 -13.10 5.02
CA ALA A 186 -2.94 -14.07 4.09
C ALA A 186 -1.46 -14.35 4.40
N GLU A 187 -0.64 -13.30 4.53
CA GLU A 187 0.80 -13.40 4.83
C GLU A 187 1.04 -14.04 6.19
N GLN A 188 0.27 -13.68 7.22
CA GLN A 188 0.37 -14.34 8.52
C GLN A 188 0.18 -15.85 8.41
N HIS A 189 -0.82 -16.31 7.66
CA HIS A 189 -1.08 -17.73 7.51
C HIS A 189 0.02 -18.44 6.70
N LEU A 190 0.55 -17.79 5.68
CA LEU A 190 1.71 -18.28 4.92
C LEU A 190 2.94 -18.42 5.83
N ALA A 191 3.27 -17.38 6.59
CA ALA A 191 4.41 -17.38 7.51
C ALA A 191 4.26 -18.43 8.64
N LEU A 192 3.04 -18.63 9.16
CA LEU A 192 2.77 -19.71 10.12
C LEU A 192 2.97 -21.09 9.49
N THR A 193 2.53 -21.29 8.25
CA THR A 193 2.71 -22.56 7.53
C THR A 193 4.20 -22.84 7.31
N GLU A 194 4.97 -21.83 6.88
CA GLU A 194 6.42 -21.95 6.67
C GLU A 194 7.16 -22.23 7.99
N THR A 195 6.73 -21.61 9.09
CA THR A 195 7.23 -21.91 10.44
C THR A 195 6.93 -23.35 10.83
N PHE A 196 5.71 -23.84 10.60
CA PHE A 196 5.33 -25.22 10.94
C PHE A 196 6.12 -26.27 10.17
N SER A 197 6.36 -26.03 8.88
CA SER A 197 7.13 -26.92 8.00
C SER A 197 8.65 -26.82 8.20
N SER A 198 9.13 -25.88 9.02
CA SER A 198 10.56 -25.69 9.25
C SER A 198 11.14 -26.78 10.18
N PRO A 199 12.35 -27.30 9.90
CA PRO A 199 12.99 -28.35 10.71
C PRO A 199 13.13 -28.02 12.21
N TRP A 200 13.21 -26.73 12.53
CA TRP A 200 13.43 -26.21 13.89
C TRP A 200 12.15 -26.00 14.72
N HIS A 201 10.97 -26.35 14.18
CA HIS A 201 9.69 -26.20 14.88
C HIS A 201 9.44 -27.31 15.92
N PHE A 202 10.08 -28.48 15.76
CA PHE A 202 9.84 -29.64 16.62
C PHE A 202 10.58 -29.55 17.97
N PRO A 203 10.00 -30.08 19.08
CA PRO A 203 10.50 -29.91 20.47
C PRO A 203 11.86 -30.55 20.84
N GLY A 204 12.72 -30.85 19.86
CA GLY A 204 14.05 -31.43 20.07
C GLY A 204 15.18 -30.74 19.29
N SER A 205 14.89 -29.63 18.62
CA SER A 205 15.87 -28.91 17.81
C SER A 205 16.59 -27.86 18.68
N GLN A 206 17.90 -28.04 18.87
CA GLN A 206 18.71 -27.26 19.81
C GLN A 206 19.06 -25.83 19.33
N ASP A 207 18.81 -25.48 18.06
CA ASP A 207 19.09 -24.15 17.52
C ASP A 207 17.81 -23.43 17.14
N ARG A 208 17.08 -22.90 18.12
CA ARG A 208 16.30 -21.67 17.85
C ARG A 208 17.31 -20.54 17.75
N THR A 209 17.85 -20.33 16.55
CA THR A 209 18.66 -19.14 16.28
C THR A 209 17.88 -17.89 16.70
N ASP A 210 18.55 -17.01 17.46
CA ASP A 210 17.91 -15.94 18.25
C ASP A 210 16.96 -15.03 17.44
N MET A 211 17.21 -14.82 16.14
CA MET A 211 16.33 -14.00 15.29
C MET A 211 14.97 -14.65 14.99
N ASN A 212 14.92 -15.96 14.73
CA ASN A 212 13.67 -16.64 14.34
C ASN A 212 12.75 -16.89 15.55
N ALA A 213 13.30 -16.85 16.77
CA ALA A 213 12.54 -16.99 18.01
C ALA A 213 11.68 -15.74 18.32
N ASP A 214 12.07 -14.58 17.79
CA ASP A 214 11.37 -13.31 18.03
C ASP A 214 10.25 -13.03 17.00
N PHE A 215 10.08 -13.88 15.97
CA PHE A 215 8.97 -13.77 15.01
C PHE A 215 7.85 -14.78 15.29
N VAL A 216 6.62 -14.33 15.10
CA VAL A 216 5.41 -15.15 15.17
C VAL A 216 4.57 -14.89 13.90
N GLY A 217 4.86 -15.65 12.85
CA GLY A 217 4.38 -15.34 11.51
C GLY A 217 4.95 -14.01 11.03
N GLU A 218 4.08 -13.07 10.64
CA GLU A 218 4.45 -11.72 10.21
C GLU A 218 4.71 -10.74 11.37
N VAL A 219 4.39 -11.14 12.61
CA VAL A 219 4.55 -10.26 13.77
C VAL A 219 5.92 -10.44 14.41
N PHE A 220 6.67 -9.36 14.49
CA PHE A 220 7.93 -9.30 15.23
C PHE A 220 7.66 -8.90 16.68
N LEU A 221 8.03 -9.74 17.64
CA LEU A 221 7.68 -9.58 19.05
C LEU A 221 8.46 -8.47 19.76
N LYS A 222 9.71 -8.23 19.33
CA LYS A 222 10.62 -7.25 19.92
C LYS A 222 11.09 -6.25 18.85
N CYS A 223 10.14 -5.51 18.27
CA CYS A 223 10.50 -4.46 17.32
C CYS A 223 11.14 -3.29 18.06
N ASN A 224 12.46 -3.12 17.91
CA ASN A 224 13.17 -1.94 18.40
C ASN A 224 12.96 -0.78 17.41
N ALA A 225 12.36 0.32 17.87
CA ALA A 225 12.07 1.47 17.00
C ALA A 225 13.34 2.12 16.42
N LYS A 226 14.39 2.28 17.24
CA LYS A 226 15.64 2.92 16.82
C LYS A 226 16.28 2.16 15.67
N GLU A 227 16.39 0.84 15.79
CA GLU A 227 17.00 0.01 14.74
C GLU A 227 16.26 0.12 13.41
N VAL A 228 14.92 0.14 13.46
CA VAL A 228 14.08 0.30 12.27
C VAL A 228 14.29 1.68 11.65
N ILE A 229 14.29 2.74 12.45
CA ILE A 229 14.52 4.11 11.98
C ILE A 229 15.91 4.25 11.36
N GLU A 230 16.96 3.73 11.98
CA GLU A 230 18.33 3.80 11.46
C GLU A 230 18.47 3.01 10.15
N ARG A 231 17.87 1.83 10.05
CA ARG A 231 17.87 1.02 8.83
C ARG A 231 17.15 1.73 7.69
N CYS A 232 15.91 2.18 7.92
CA CYS A 232 15.12 2.92 6.94
C CYS A 232 15.79 4.23 6.54
N GLY A 233 16.41 4.92 7.50
CA GLY A 233 17.14 6.16 7.29
C GLY A 233 18.33 5.98 6.37
N LYS A 234 19.18 4.99 6.63
CA LYS A 234 20.33 4.66 5.76
C LYS A 234 19.88 4.34 4.34
N LEU A 235 18.87 3.49 4.18
CA LEU A 235 18.33 3.14 2.86
C LEU A 235 17.78 4.37 2.12
N ALA A 236 17.04 5.24 2.80
CA ALA A 236 16.50 6.45 2.19
C ALA A 236 17.62 7.44 1.82
N GLN A 237 18.64 7.61 2.67
CA GLN A 237 19.81 8.44 2.37
C GLN A 237 20.57 7.91 1.15
N ASP A 238 20.83 6.60 1.07
CA ASP A 238 21.53 5.97 -0.05
C ASP A 238 20.78 6.13 -1.37
N MET A 239 19.45 5.95 -1.36
CA MET A 239 18.60 6.20 -2.53
C MET A 239 18.66 7.67 -2.98
N MET A 240 18.67 8.61 -2.04
CA MET A 240 18.73 10.04 -2.36
C MET A 240 20.11 10.47 -2.87
N ARG A 241 21.21 9.87 -2.38
CA ARG A 241 22.56 10.06 -2.93
C ARG A 241 22.62 9.67 -4.40
N GLN A 242 22.04 8.51 -4.74
CA GLN A 242 22.04 7.99 -6.11
C GLN A 242 21.18 8.83 -7.06
N SER A 243 20.03 9.33 -6.61
CA SER A 243 19.08 10.05 -7.46
C SER A 243 19.40 11.54 -7.60
N SER A 244 19.85 12.20 -6.54
CA SER A 244 20.04 13.66 -6.51
C SER A 244 21.43 14.08 -6.99
N GLY A 245 22.41 13.17 -7.05
CA GLY A 245 23.78 13.44 -7.47
C GLY A 245 24.51 14.45 -6.56
N THR A 246 24.02 14.65 -5.33
CA THR A 246 24.56 15.59 -4.35
C THR A 246 24.99 14.84 -3.09
N ASP A 247 26.13 15.24 -2.53
CA ASP A 247 26.61 14.74 -1.24
C ASP A 247 25.98 15.48 -0.04
N LYS A 248 25.12 16.49 -0.30
CA LYS A 248 24.41 17.24 0.74
C LYS A 248 23.18 16.48 1.24
N ILE A 249 23.40 15.36 1.91
CA ILE A 249 22.35 14.57 2.54
C ILE A 249 22.25 14.96 4.03
N PRO A 250 21.05 15.28 4.55
CA PRO A 250 20.87 15.54 5.97
C PRO A 250 21.16 14.30 6.81
N GLU A 251 21.79 14.50 7.97
CA GLU A 251 21.94 13.47 8.99
C GLU A 251 20.59 13.17 9.66
N ILE A 252 20.41 11.96 10.20
CA ILE A 252 19.21 11.55 10.93
C ILE A 252 19.59 11.35 12.39
N LEU A 253 19.04 12.18 13.27
CA LEU A 253 19.30 12.13 14.70
C LEU A 253 18.12 11.48 15.42
N VAL A 254 18.36 10.31 16.03
CA VAL A 254 17.34 9.58 16.80
C VAL A 254 17.50 9.88 18.28
N GLN A 255 16.43 10.31 18.93
CA GLN A 255 16.41 10.73 20.35
C GLN A 255 15.21 10.13 21.10
N GLY A 256 15.24 10.16 22.43
CA GLY A 256 14.17 9.67 23.30
C GLY A 256 14.40 8.25 23.82
N HIS A 257 13.36 7.41 23.83
CA HIS A 257 13.41 6.05 24.36
C HIS A 257 14.02 5.09 23.32
N LEU A 258 15.34 5.02 23.27
CA LEU A 258 16.09 4.24 22.26
C LEU A 258 15.94 2.72 22.40
N GLU A 259 15.68 2.25 23.62
CA GLU A 259 15.48 0.83 23.95
C GLU A 259 14.01 0.40 23.90
N ALA A 260 13.12 1.27 23.39
CA ALA A 260 11.69 0.98 23.30
C ALA A 260 11.45 -0.19 22.34
N THR A 261 10.88 -1.27 22.88
CA THR A 261 10.53 -2.47 22.11
C THR A 261 9.06 -2.79 22.24
N PHE A 262 8.42 -3.13 21.11
CA PHE A 262 7.01 -3.47 21.10
C PHE A 262 6.72 -4.52 20.02
N PRO A 263 5.68 -5.35 20.18
CA PRO A 263 5.26 -6.25 19.14
C PRO A 263 4.61 -5.46 18.00
N TYR A 264 5.05 -5.69 16.76
CA TYR A 264 4.45 -5.06 15.57
C TYR A 264 4.76 -5.83 14.29
N ILE A 265 4.07 -5.49 13.20
CA ILE A 265 4.40 -6.02 11.86
C ILE A 265 5.54 -5.17 11.30
N LEU A 266 6.73 -5.75 11.21
CA LEU A 266 7.97 -5.03 10.88
C LEU A 266 7.88 -4.32 9.51
N SER A 267 7.40 -5.02 8.48
CA SER A 267 7.26 -4.49 7.12
C SER A 267 6.37 -3.25 7.04
N HIS A 268 5.32 -3.19 7.87
CA HIS A 268 4.45 -2.01 7.95
C HIS A 268 5.17 -0.82 8.56
N LEU A 269 5.93 -1.04 9.62
CA LEU A 269 6.68 0.02 10.27
C LEU A 269 7.79 0.54 9.36
N GLU A 270 8.54 -0.36 8.73
CA GLU A 270 9.59 0.00 7.76
C GLU A 270 9.02 0.83 6.60
N TYR A 271 7.83 0.49 6.09
CA TYR A 271 7.16 1.28 5.05
C TYR A 271 6.79 2.68 5.56
N ILE A 272 6.13 2.80 6.72
CA ILE A 272 5.68 4.09 7.25
C ILE A 272 6.89 5.00 7.52
N ILE A 273 7.90 4.49 8.23
CA ILE A 273 9.09 5.26 8.58
C ILE A 273 9.92 5.58 7.35
N GLY A 274 10.13 4.62 6.44
CA GLY A 274 10.85 4.83 5.20
C GLY A 274 10.23 5.92 4.32
N GLU A 275 8.90 5.91 4.16
CA GLU A 275 8.19 6.93 3.38
C GLU A 275 8.27 8.32 4.04
N LEU A 276 8.13 8.42 5.37
CA LEU A 276 8.27 9.68 6.10
C LEU A 276 9.69 10.25 6.00
N LEU A 277 10.70 9.41 6.22
CA LEU A 277 12.10 9.82 6.13
C LEU A 277 12.48 10.22 4.70
N ARG A 278 12.06 9.47 3.68
CA ARG A 278 12.31 9.82 2.29
C ARG A 278 11.73 11.20 1.94
N ASN A 279 10.48 11.46 2.32
CA ASN A 279 9.84 12.77 2.06
C ASN A 279 10.57 13.90 2.82
N SER A 280 10.97 13.66 4.07
CA SER A 280 11.70 14.64 4.90
C SER A 280 13.08 14.96 4.31
N ILE A 281 13.83 13.93 3.91
CA ILE A 281 15.14 14.06 3.26
C ILE A 281 15.00 14.83 1.94
N GLN A 282 14.01 14.49 1.12
CA GLN A 282 13.76 15.18 -0.14
C GLN A 282 13.47 16.66 0.07
N ALA A 283 12.57 17.01 1.00
CA ALA A 283 12.23 18.41 1.27
C ALA A 283 13.45 19.23 1.75
N VAL A 284 14.29 18.64 2.61
CA VAL A 284 15.53 19.29 3.07
C VAL A 284 16.54 19.43 1.93
N ILE A 285 16.74 18.41 1.10
CA ILE A 285 17.66 18.48 -0.04
C ILE A 285 17.21 19.57 -1.03
N GLU A 286 15.92 19.62 -1.36
CA GLU A 286 15.38 20.61 -2.30
C GLU A 286 15.56 22.04 -1.79
N LYS A 287 15.28 22.29 -0.52
CA LYS A 287 15.45 23.62 0.10
C LYS A 287 16.90 24.07 0.18
N TYR A 288 17.82 23.16 0.50
CA TYR A 288 19.24 23.49 0.71
C TYR A 288 20.12 23.21 -0.53
N ARG A 289 19.50 22.89 -1.68
CA ARG A 289 20.21 22.54 -2.93
C ARG A 289 21.20 23.64 -3.35
N GLU A 290 20.73 24.87 -3.38
CA GLU A 290 21.49 26.06 -3.81
C GLU A 290 22.16 26.80 -2.65
N SER A 291 21.86 26.41 -1.41
CA SER A 291 22.47 27.03 -0.22
C SER A 291 23.93 26.61 -0.06
N SER A 292 24.79 27.52 0.41
CA SER A 292 26.17 27.19 0.80
C SER A 292 26.24 26.47 2.15
N GLU A 293 25.15 26.47 2.93
CA GLU A 293 25.08 25.83 4.23
C GLU A 293 24.89 24.31 4.12
N LYS A 294 25.39 23.58 5.13
CA LYS A 294 25.09 22.15 5.27
C LYS A 294 23.62 21.98 5.67
N PRO A 295 22.91 20.99 5.11
CA PRO A 295 21.53 20.75 5.47
C PRO A 295 21.42 20.40 6.96
N PRO A 296 20.41 20.95 7.68
CA PRO A 296 20.19 20.61 9.08
C PRO A 296 19.78 19.13 9.22
N PRO A 297 20.06 18.50 10.38
CA PRO A 297 19.65 17.13 10.63
C PRO A 297 18.13 16.99 10.73
N ILE A 298 17.63 15.81 10.37
CA ILE A 298 16.25 15.39 10.60
C ILE A 298 16.19 14.73 11.98
N GLU A 299 15.32 15.23 12.85
CA GLU A 299 15.19 14.73 14.21
C GLU A 299 14.05 13.72 14.30
N VAL A 300 14.33 12.53 14.84
CA VAL A 300 13.33 11.50 15.11
C VAL A 300 13.25 11.24 16.60
N LEU A 301 12.15 11.65 17.22
CA LEU A 301 11.89 11.46 18.65
C LEU A 301 11.02 10.22 18.89
N ILE A 302 11.52 9.30 19.71
CA ILE A 302 10.81 8.10 20.15
C ILE A 302 10.29 8.30 21.58
N CYS A 303 8.97 8.22 21.75
CA CYS A 303 8.32 8.29 23.04
C CYS A 303 7.52 7.01 23.30
N GLU A 304 7.94 6.24 24.30
CA GLU A 304 7.18 5.09 24.80
C GLU A 304 6.29 5.54 25.96
N ALA A 305 4.99 5.30 25.81
CA ALA A 305 3.98 5.53 26.83
C ALA A 305 3.24 4.20 27.08
N PRO A 306 2.55 4.02 28.24
CA PRO A 306 1.93 2.74 28.60
C PRO A 306 0.95 2.15 27.58
N GLN A 307 0.34 2.98 26.74
CA GLN A 307 -0.62 2.55 25.71
C GLN A 307 -0.19 2.92 24.28
N HIS A 308 0.89 3.70 24.13
CA HIS A 308 1.24 4.31 22.85
C HIS A 308 2.75 4.33 22.65
N VAL A 309 3.19 4.03 21.44
CA VAL A 309 4.53 4.36 20.98
C VAL A 309 4.40 5.46 19.95
N ILE A 310 5.02 6.61 20.23
CA ILE A 310 4.95 7.80 19.39
C ILE A 310 6.32 8.00 18.76
N MET A 311 6.35 8.10 17.43
CA MET A 311 7.53 8.44 16.66
C MET A 311 7.26 9.75 15.94
N ARG A 312 7.97 10.82 16.31
CA ARG A 312 7.85 12.13 15.69
C ARG A 312 9.06 12.38 14.81
N VAL A 313 8.82 12.56 13.50
CA VAL A 313 9.84 12.97 12.53
C VAL A 313 9.71 14.48 12.32
N SER A 314 10.78 15.22 12.57
CA SER A 314 10.84 16.67 12.42
C SER A 314 11.94 17.04 11.42
N ASP A 315 11.58 17.80 10.39
CA ASP A 315 12.49 18.30 9.38
C ASP A 315 12.45 19.83 9.26
N GLN A 316 13.44 20.41 8.60
CA GLN A 316 13.47 21.84 8.28
C GLN A 316 13.38 22.10 6.76
N GLY A 317 12.60 21.28 6.04
CA GLY A 317 12.42 21.34 4.59
C GLY A 317 11.55 22.50 4.08
N GLY A 318 11.09 23.39 4.95
CA GLY A 318 10.30 24.58 4.57
C GLY A 318 8.80 24.48 4.87
N GLY A 319 8.32 23.28 5.25
CA GLY A 319 6.93 23.04 5.66
C GLY A 319 5.93 23.10 4.50
N TYR A 320 4.66 22.86 4.82
CA TYR A 320 3.57 22.86 3.85
C TYR A 320 2.60 24.04 4.10
N PRO A 321 2.14 24.74 3.04
CA PRO A 321 1.12 25.78 3.19
C PRO A 321 -0.18 25.18 3.74
N VAL A 322 -0.83 25.84 4.70
CA VAL A 322 -2.07 25.37 5.35
C VAL A 322 -3.21 25.10 4.34
N LYS A 323 -3.22 25.79 3.20
CA LYS A 323 -4.19 25.59 2.10
C LYS A 323 -4.04 24.24 1.36
N LEU A 324 -2.92 23.53 1.55
CA LEU A 324 -2.63 22.21 0.99
C LEU A 324 -2.95 21.05 1.96
N CYS A 325 -3.76 21.27 3.00
CA CYS A 325 -4.18 20.22 3.96
C CYS A 325 -4.84 18.98 3.30
N HIS A 326 -5.17 19.05 2.00
CA HIS A 326 -5.63 17.91 1.18
C HIS A 326 -4.52 16.91 0.76
N ILE A 327 -3.27 17.02 1.24
CA ILE A 327 -2.20 16.03 0.96
C ILE A 327 -2.56 14.60 1.41
N TYR A 328 -3.48 14.46 2.37
CA TYR A 328 -4.01 13.15 2.80
C TYR A 328 -5.07 12.57 1.85
N GLY A 329 -5.52 13.36 0.86
CA GLY A 329 -6.31 12.89 -0.27
C GLY A 329 -5.39 12.24 -1.29
N PRO A 330 -5.57 10.96 -1.65
CA PRO A 330 -4.77 10.31 -2.69
C PRO A 330 -4.84 11.00 -4.06
N SER A 331 -5.85 11.83 -4.27
CA SER A 331 -6.01 12.68 -5.45
C SER A 331 -4.96 13.81 -5.58
N THR A 332 -4.19 14.09 -4.52
CA THR A 332 -3.28 15.26 -4.44
C THR A 332 -1.80 14.90 -4.65
N LYS A 333 -1.40 13.63 -4.53
CA LYS A 333 0.00 13.17 -4.62
C LYS A 333 0.48 12.74 -6.01
N ALA A 334 -0.30 13.00 -7.07
CA ALA A 334 0.05 12.59 -8.44
C ALA A 334 0.61 13.73 -9.30
N LEU A 335 1.20 14.74 -8.67
CA LEU A 335 1.94 15.81 -9.33
C LEU A 335 3.40 15.73 -8.93
#